data_AF-A0A6L3V6P4-F1
#
_entry.id   AF-A0A6L3V6P4-F1
#
_cell.length_a   1.000
_cell.length_b   1.000
_cell.length_c   1.000
_cell.angle_alpha   90.00
_cell.angle_beta   90.00
_cell.angle_gamma   90.00
#
_symmetry.space_group_name_H-M   'P 1'
#
loop_
_entity.id
_entity.type
_entity.pdbx_description
1 polymer ?
#
loop_
_entity_poly.entity_id
_entity_poly.type
_entity_poly.pdbx_seq_one_letter_code
_entity_poly.pdbx_strand_id
1 'polypeptide(L)'
;MVGTIGNPVKVSHPIFAIKNVALIKDNADKFNNFLIHFLNSSHIQKQFKLLLAGGTQEFIGLNDIRHLKVLVPCKDEQVQIAQFLSLLDKKIPLQAAKKCLRTTNVHLTKVAPFLLQDWCCYFFQ
;
A
#
# COMPACT_ATOMS: atom_id res chain seq x y z
N MET A 1 -11.27 -19.71 4.38
CA MET A 1 -10.38 -18.79 3.66
C MET A 1 -9.81 -17.83 4.69
N VAL A 2 -8.51 -17.93 4.98
CA VAL A 2 -7.82 -17.08 5.96
C VAL A 2 -7.45 -15.78 5.23
N GLY A 3 -7.93 -14.64 5.73
CA GLY A 3 -7.70 -13.33 5.13
C GLY A 3 -6.67 -12.52 5.91
N THR A 4 -5.97 -11.60 5.25
CA THR A 4 -5.08 -10.64 5.90
C THR A 4 -5.89 -9.57 6.62
N ILE A 5 -5.60 -9.33 7.89
CA ILE A 5 -6.26 -8.32 8.71
C ILE A 5 -5.55 -6.98 8.57
N GLY A 6 -6.32 -5.88 8.48
CA GLY A 6 -5.77 -4.53 8.54
C GLY A 6 -5.28 -3.95 7.22
N ASN A 7 -5.82 -4.41 6.07
CA ASN A 7 -5.54 -3.84 4.74
C ASN A 7 -6.70 -2.95 4.24
N PRO A 8 -6.71 -1.64 4.53
CA PRO A 8 -7.76 -0.72 4.10
C PRO A 8 -7.64 -0.36 2.61
N VAL A 9 -8.78 -0.34 1.91
CA VAL A 9 -8.85 0.02 0.48
C VAL A 9 -9.98 1.02 0.25
N LYS A 10 -9.73 2.04 -0.57
CA LYS A 10 -10.77 2.97 -1.03
C LYS A 10 -11.61 2.31 -2.12
N VAL A 11 -12.93 2.33 -1.96
CA VAL A 11 -13.88 1.85 -2.97
C VAL A 11 -14.83 2.97 -3.38
N SER A 12 -15.10 3.10 -4.68
CA SER A 12 -16.02 4.12 -5.21
C SER A 12 -17.47 3.62 -5.29
N HIS A 13 -17.67 2.34 -5.65
CA HIS A 13 -18.99 1.72 -5.80
C HIS A 13 -19.01 0.36 -5.11
N PRO A 14 -19.67 0.23 -3.94
CA PRO A 14 -19.78 -1.06 -3.28
C PRO A 14 -20.88 -1.91 -3.95
N ILE A 15 -20.48 -2.84 -4.83
CA ILE A 15 -21.39 -3.80 -5.52
C ILE A 15 -21.21 -5.24 -5.01
N PHE A 16 -21.03 -5.43 -3.70
CA PHE A 16 -20.70 -6.75 -3.15
C PHE A 16 -21.41 -7.05 -1.82
N ALA A 17 -21.78 -8.31 -1.63
CA ALA A 17 -22.12 -8.86 -0.32
C ALA A 17 -20.83 -9.03 0.49
N ILE A 18 -20.67 -8.24 1.54
CA ILE A 18 -19.43 -8.18 2.31
C ILE A 18 -19.44 -9.27 3.39
N LYS A 19 -18.61 -10.30 3.23
CA LYS A 19 -18.22 -11.23 4.29
C LYS A 19 -16.77 -10.94 4.70
N ASN A 20 -16.52 -10.80 6.00
CA ASN A 20 -15.19 -10.55 6.58
C ASN A 20 -14.51 -9.24 6.15
N VAL A 21 -15.27 -8.20 5.79
CA VAL A 21 -14.74 -6.84 5.55
C VAL A 21 -15.58 -5.83 6.35
N ALA A 22 -14.93 -4.79 6.86
CA ALA A 22 -15.60 -3.66 7.49
C ALA A 22 -15.73 -2.52 6.47
N LEU A 23 -16.95 -2.03 6.26
CA LEU A 23 -17.19 -0.82 5.46
C LEU A 23 -17.22 0.38 6.39
N ILE A 24 -16.25 1.28 6.23
CA ILE A 24 -16.25 2.58 6.88
C ILE A 24 -16.70 3.61 5.86
N LYS A 25 -17.84 4.25 6.11
CA LYS A 25 -18.40 5.28 5.25
C LYS A 25 -18.38 6.61 6.00
N ASP A 26 -17.73 7.61 5.40
CA ASP A 26 -17.83 9.00 5.82
C ASP A 26 -18.39 9.86 4.68
N ASN A 27 -19.05 10.97 5.02
CA ASN A 27 -19.65 11.91 4.08
C ASN A 27 -18.60 12.78 3.36
N ALA A 28 -17.33 12.78 3.82
CA ALA A 28 -16.27 13.61 3.27
C ALA A 28 -15.21 12.79 2.52
N ASP A 29 -15.16 12.92 1.19
CA ASP A 29 -14.17 12.22 0.35
C ASP A 29 -12.71 12.48 0.71
N LYS A 30 -12.41 13.67 1.25
CA LYS A 30 -11.07 14.07 1.69
C LYS A 30 -10.64 13.34 2.97
N PHE A 31 -11.60 13.04 3.85
CA PHE A 31 -11.36 12.27 5.07
C PHE A 31 -10.96 10.83 4.74
N ASN A 32 -11.55 10.25 3.69
CA ASN A 32 -11.28 8.86 3.29
C ASN A 32 -9.80 8.61 2.95
N ASN A 33 -9.11 9.57 2.32
CA ASN A 33 -7.69 9.42 2.00
C ASN A 33 -6.82 9.47 3.27
N PHE A 34 -7.09 10.43 4.17
CA PHE A 34 -6.43 10.50 5.48
C PHE A 34 -6.63 9.21 6.28
N LEU A 35 -7.87 8.71 6.31
CA LEU A 35 -8.27 7.52 7.06
C LEU A 35 -7.50 6.28 6.59
N ILE A 36 -7.30 6.08 5.29
CA ILE A 36 -6.54 4.93 4.77
C ILE A 36 -5.09 4.98 5.24
N HIS A 37 -4.43 6.12 5.14
CA HIS A 37 -3.06 6.27 5.63
C HIS A 37 -3.00 6.09 7.15
N PHE A 38 -4.01 6.56 7.87
CA PHE A 38 -4.09 6.44 9.31
C PHE A 38 -4.30 4.98 9.78
N LEU A 39 -5.17 4.23 9.11
CA LEU A 39 -5.40 2.80 9.39
C LEU A 39 -4.16 1.94 9.08
N ASN A 40 -3.34 2.38 8.13
CA ASN A 40 -2.03 1.77 7.83
C ASN A 40 -0.91 2.20 8.79
N SER A 41 -1.16 3.14 9.70
CA SER A 41 -0.15 3.59 10.65
C SER A 41 0.22 2.51 11.66
N SER A 42 1.47 2.53 12.12
CA SER A 42 1.96 1.59 13.13
C SER A 42 1.17 1.64 14.44
N HIS A 43 0.57 2.79 14.75
CA HIS A 43 -0.28 2.96 15.92
C HIS A 43 -1.55 2.10 15.85
N ILE A 44 -2.24 2.13 14.71
CA ILE A 44 -3.46 1.33 14.50
C ILE A 44 -3.13 -0.15 14.32
N GLN A 45 -2.04 -0.47 13.61
CA GLN A 45 -1.59 -1.86 13.47
C GLN A 45 -1.26 -2.51 14.83
N LYS A 46 -0.73 -1.74 15.79
CA LYS A 46 -0.56 -2.20 17.18
C LYS A 46 -1.89 -2.45 17.87
N GLN A 47 -2.86 -1.55 17.70
CA GLN A 47 -4.20 -1.74 18.27
C GLN A 47 -4.87 -2.98 17.66
N PHE A 48 -4.79 -3.19 16.35
CA PHE A 48 -5.31 -4.39 15.69
C PHE A 48 -4.72 -5.65 16.29
N LYS A 49 -3.39 -5.74 16.47
CA LYS A 49 -2.73 -6.89 17.09
C LYS A 49 -3.24 -7.20 18.51
N LEU A 50 -3.60 -6.19 19.28
CA LEU A 50 -4.14 -6.37 20.64
C LEU A 50 -5.62 -6.77 20.64
N LEU A 51 -6.35 -6.41 19.59
CA LEU A 51 -7.78 -6.70 19.42
C LEU A 51 -8.03 -7.98 18.61
N LEU A 52 -6.98 -8.66 18.16
CA LEU A 52 -7.10 -9.95 17.48
C LEU A 52 -7.73 -10.97 18.43
N ALA A 53 -8.83 -11.56 17.99
CA ALA A 53 -9.53 -12.63 18.69
C ALA A 53 -9.66 -13.86 17.79
N GLY A 54 -9.77 -15.04 18.42
CA GLY A 54 -9.92 -16.33 17.74
C GLY A 54 -8.64 -17.15 17.70
N GLY A 55 -8.75 -18.46 17.96
CA GLY A 55 -7.60 -19.37 18.02
C GLY A 55 -7.13 -19.83 16.63
N THR A 56 -8.01 -20.51 15.89
CA THR A 56 -7.67 -21.07 14.56
C THR A 56 -7.89 -20.06 13.42
N GLN A 57 -8.82 -19.13 13.60
CA GLN A 57 -9.08 -18.04 12.66
C GLN A 57 -9.13 -16.72 13.42
N GLU A 58 -8.14 -15.88 13.19
CA GLU A 58 -8.09 -14.54 13.76
C GLU A 58 -9.14 -13.63 13.09
N PHE A 59 -9.81 -12.82 13.90
CA PHE A 59 -10.74 -11.80 13.45
C PHE A 59 -10.72 -10.59 14.38
N ILE A 60 -11.26 -9.47 13.90
CA ILE A 60 -11.52 -8.27 14.70
C ILE A 60 -13.01 -8.01 14.66
N GLY A 61 -13.62 -7.82 15.83
CA GLY A 61 -15.04 -7.51 15.93
C GLY A 61 -15.36 -6.14 15.34
N LEU A 62 -16.55 -5.99 14.75
CA LEU A 62 -17.02 -4.68 14.29
C LEU A 62 -17.12 -3.67 15.45
N ASN A 63 -17.39 -4.15 16.66
CA ASN A 63 -17.42 -3.32 17.85
C ASN A 63 -16.01 -2.78 18.17
N ASP A 64 -14.98 -3.61 18.07
CA ASP A 64 -13.60 -3.20 18.33
C ASP A 64 -13.13 -2.15 17.31
N ILE A 65 -13.52 -2.31 16.04
CA ILE A 65 -13.23 -1.32 14.98
C ILE A 65 -13.87 0.04 15.30
N ARG A 66 -15.09 0.05 15.86
CA ARG A 66 -15.79 1.30 16.25
C ARG A 66 -15.15 1.98 17.45
N HIS A 67 -14.46 1.24 18.32
CA HIS A 67 -13.84 1.73 19.55
C HIS A 67 -12.32 1.94 19.42
N LEU A 68 -11.79 1.89 18.19
CA LEU A 68 -10.38 2.22 17.94
C LEU A 68 -10.07 3.61 18.49
N LYS A 69 -8.95 3.72 19.20
CA LYS A 69 -8.49 5.00 19.72
C LYS A 69 -7.82 5.75 18.59
N VAL A 70 -8.48 6.81 18.13
CA VAL A 70 -8.00 7.63 17.01
C VAL A 70 -7.77 9.05 17.50
N LEU A 71 -6.55 9.56 17.29
CA LEU A 71 -6.25 10.98 17.43
C LEU A 71 -6.53 11.66 16.09
N VAL A 72 -7.65 12.37 15.99
CA VAL A 72 -8.07 13.06 14.77
C VAL A 72 -7.66 14.54 14.87
N PRO A 73 -6.74 15.02 14.02
CA PRO A 73 -6.34 16.44 13.98
C PRO A 73 -7.44 17.32 13.38
N CYS A 74 -7.24 18.64 13.26
CA CYS A 74 -8.23 19.53 12.65
C CYS A 74 -8.46 19.20 11.17
N LYS A 75 -9.64 19.53 10.61
CA LYS A 75 -9.99 19.23 9.21
C LYS A 75 -8.95 19.73 8.21
N ASP A 76 -8.41 20.92 8.43
CA ASP A 76 -7.39 21.49 7.52
C ASP A 76 -6.07 20.72 7.57
N GLU A 77 -5.66 20.29 8.76
CA GLU A 77 -4.47 19.45 8.95
C GLU A 77 -4.64 18.07 8.32
N GLN A 78 -5.83 17.46 8.45
CA GLN A 78 -6.12 16.18 7.80
C GLN A 78 -5.94 16.26 6.28
N VAL A 79 -6.40 17.35 5.65
CA VAL A 79 -6.26 17.58 4.21
C VAL A 79 -4.79 17.73 3.83
N GLN A 80 -4.03 18.54 4.57
CA GLN A 80 -2.60 18.75 4.31
C GLN A 80 -1.80 17.45 4.43
N ILE A 81 -2.04 16.68 5.51
CA ILE A 81 -1.39 15.39 5.73
C ILE A 81 -1.74 14.41 4.61
N ALA A 82 -3.02 14.29 4.25
CA ALA A 82 -3.45 13.39 3.19
C ALA A 82 -2.83 13.74 1.84
N GLN A 83 -2.78 15.02 1.49
CA GLN A 83 -2.13 15.49 0.26
C GLN A 83 -0.64 15.17 0.26
N PHE A 84 0.06 15.46 1.36
CA PHE A 84 1.49 15.21 1.48
C PHE A 84 1.82 13.71 1.36
N LEU A 85 1.11 12.84 2.08
CA LEU A 85 1.30 11.40 2.02
C LEU A 85 0.96 10.82 0.65
N SER A 86 -0.13 11.28 0.03
CA SER A 86 -0.49 10.89 -1.34
C SER A 86 0.56 11.31 -2.37
N LEU A 87 1.23 12.45 -2.18
CA LEU A 87 2.33 12.89 -3.04
C LEU A 87 3.59 12.03 -2.84
N LEU A 88 3.89 11.63 -1.61
CA LEU A 88 4.99 10.71 -1.31
C LEU A 88 4.75 9.33 -1.94
N ASP A 89 3.55 8.78 -1.79
CA ASP A 89 3.17 7.49 -2.39
C ASP A 89 3.24 7.49 -3.91
N LYS A 90 3.07 8.65 -4.56
CA LYS A 90 3.32 8.79 -6.01
C LYS A 90 4.81 8.86 -6.35
N LYS A 91 5.63 9.46 -5.50
CA LYS A 91 7.07 9.66 -5.75
C LYS A 91 7.91 8.40 -5.51
N ILE A 92 7.60 7.62 -4.47
CA ILE A 92 8.33 6.39 -4.11
C ILE A 92 8.40 5.37 -5.27
N PRO A 93 7.29 4.97 -5.91
CA PRO A 93 7.33 4.00 -7.01
C PRO A 93 8.05 4.56 -8.23
N LEU A 94 7.94 5.87 -8.51
CA LEU A 94 8.68 6.53 -9.59
C LEU A 94 10.20 6.48 -9.35
N GLN A 95 10.64 6.65 -8.11
CA GLN A 95 12.05 6.55 -7.74
C GLN A 95 12.55 5.10 -7.77
N ALA A 96 11.76 4.15 -7.28
CA ALA A 96 12.07 2.73 -7.34
C ALA A 96 12.19 2.24 -8.81
N ALA A 97 11.24 2.63 -9.67
CA ALA A 97 11.27 2.32 -11.09
C ALA A 97 12.49 2.93 -11.79
N LYS A 98 12.82 4.20 -11.50
CA LYS A 98 14.04 4.85 -12.04
C LYS A 98 15.32 4.13 -11.60
N LYS A 99 15.39 3.65 -10.35
CA LYS A 99 16.54 2.89 -9.84
C LYS A 99 16.66 1.54 -10.57
N CYS A 100 15.56 0.79 -10.70
CA CYS A 100 15.53 -0.46 -11.47
C CYS A 100 15.98 -0.26 -12.92
N LEU A 101 15.44 0.75 -13.62
CA LEU A 101 15.81 1.04 -15.01
C LEU A 101 17.29 1.39 -15.18
N ARG A 102 17.86 2.16 -14.24
CA ARG A 102 19.30 2.47 -14.23
C ARG A 102 20.14 1.21 -14.03
N THR A 103 19.75 0.33 -13.11
CA THR A 103 20.45 -0.93 -12.87
C THR A 103 20.41 -1.84 -14.10
N THR A 104 19.24 -2.02 -14.75
CA THR A 104 19.15 -2.77 -16.01
C THR A 104 19.98 -2.16 -17.13
N ASN A 105 20.00 -0.84 -17.29
CA ASN A 105 20.83 -0.20 -18.31
C ASN A 105 22.33 -0.41 -18.07
N VAL A 106 22.78 -0.39 -16.80
CA VAL A 106 24.18 -0.68 -16.45
C VAL A 106 24.53 -2.16 -16.64
N HIS A 107 23.58 -3.08 -16.43
CA HIS A 107 23.81 -4.50 -16.73
C HIS A 107 23.84 -4.75 -18.24
N LEU A 108 22.92 -4.15 -19.01
CA LEU A 108 22.88 -4.27 -20.46
C LEU A 108 24.16 -3.71 -21.12
N THR A 109 24.71 -2.59 -20.65
CA THR A 109 25.98 -2.06 -21.18
C THR A 109 27.19 -2.92 -20.84
N LYS A 110 27.17 -3.67 -19.73
CA LYS A 110 28.24 -4.62 -19.38
C LYS A 110 28.14 -5.94 -20.13
N VAL A 111 26.93 -6.37 -20.50
CA VAL A 111 26.68 -7.63 -21.24
C VAL A 111 26.78 -7.41 -22.76
N ALA A 112 26.50 -6.21 -23.26
CA ALA A 112 26.63 -5.85 -24.67
C ALA A 112 28.00 -6.18 -25.32
N PRO A 113 29.17 -5.90 -24.71
CA PRO A 113 30.45 -6.27 -25.31
C PRO A 113 30.70 -7.78 -25.37
N PHE A 114 30.11 -8.55 -24.45
CA PHE A 114 30.24 -10.01 -24.42
C PHE A 114 29.45 -10.68 -25.56
N LEU A 115 28.23 -10.20 -25.82
CA LEU A 115 27.39 -10.69 -26.91
C LEU A 115 27.92 -10.30 -28.30
N LEU A 116 28.63 -9.17 -28.42
CA LEU A 116 29.27 -8.74 -29.67
C LEU A 116 30.51 -9.58 -30.03
N GLN A 117 31.23 -10.13 -29.04
CA GLN A 117 32.36 -11.04 -29.28
C GLN A 117 31.90 -12.41 -29.79
N ASP A 118 30.79 -12.96 -29.26
CA ASP A 118 30.24 -14.23 -29.73
C ASP A 118 29.66 -14.14 -31.16
N TRP A 119 29.12 -12.98 -31.56
CA TRP A 119 28.62 -12.75 -32.92
C TRP A 119 29.73 -12.57 -33.96
N CYS A 120 30.87 -11.97 -33.59
CA CYS A 120 32.01 -11.83 -34.49
C CYS A 120 32.64 -13.18 -34.88
N CYS A 121 32.54 -14.21 -34.02
CA CYS A 121 33.05 -15.54 -34.33
C CYS A 121 32.17 -16.34 -35.30
N TYR A 122 30.87 -16.03 -35.43
CA TYR A 122 29.93 -16.80 -36.27
C TYR A 122 29.76 -16.27 -37.70
N PHE A 123 30.29 -15.08 -38.01
CA PHE A 123 30.09 -14.43 -39.32
C PHE A 123 31.36 -14.37 -40.19
N PHE A 124 32.45 -15.01 -39.76
CA PHE A 124 33.74 -15.02 -40.49
C PHE A 124 34.24 -16.44 -40.81
N GLN A 125 33.33 -17.40 -40.97
CA GLN A 125 33.61 -18.77 -41.40
C GLN A 125 32.63 -19.18 -42.49
#